data_AF-A0A239PPQ6-F1
#
_entry.id   AF-A0A239PPQ6-F1
#
_cell.length_a   1.000
_cell.length_b   1.000
_cell.length_c   1.000
_cell.angle_alpha   90.00
_cell.angle_beta   90.00
_cell.angle_gamma   90.00
#
_symmetry.space_group_name_H-M   'P 1'
#
loop_
_entity.id
_entity.type
_entity.pdbx_description
1 polymer ?
#
loop_
_entity_poly.entity_id
_entity_poly.type
_entity_poly.pdbx_seq_one_letter_code
_entity_poly.pdbx_strand_id
1 'polypeptide(L)'
;MLALRPNCEYCDRDLPPDSPDARICSYECTFCADCVETVLFDVCPNCGGGFVPRPIRPSTERRPGVSLARQPASDERVRLKYGRSEVAAFVRAVRDIPPQAGSASRRAPAISPTGRDESSRAARAAAE
;
A
#
# COMPACT_ATOMS: atom_id res chain seq x y z
N MET A 1 10.60 12.25 3.35
CA MET A 1 9.27 12.91 3.40
C MET A 1 8.28 12.00 2.67
N LEU A 2 7.04 11.91 3.14
CA LEU A 2 6.00 11.07 2.53
C LEU A 2 5.95 11.26 1.00
N ALA A 3 6.07 10.18 0.24
CA ALA A 3 6.18 10.24 -1.22
C ALA A 3 4.91 10.78 -1.91
N LEU A 4 3.72 10.53 -1.34
CA LEU A 4 2.41 10.75 -1.99
C LEU A 4 2.33 10.03 -3.35
N ARG A 5 2.35 8.69 -3.30
CA ARG A 5 2.30 7.84 -4.50
C ARG A 5 1.07 8.18 -5.37
N PRO A 6 1.21 8.21 -6.70
CA PRO A 6 0.21 8.75 -7.61
C PRO A 6 -0.91 7.76 -7.95
N ASN A 7 -0.86 6.53 -7.47
CA ASN A 7 -1.79 5.47 -7.87
C ASN A 7 -2.13 4.50 -6.72
N CYS A 8 -3.24 3.78 -6.89
CA CYS A 8 -3.59 2.62 -6.08
C CYS A 8 -2.71 1.43 -6.49
N GLU A 9 -1.98 0.85 -5.54
CA GLU A 9 -1.07 -0.26 -5.85
C GLU A 9 -1.80 -1.55 -6.33
N TYR A 10 -3.10 -1.70 -6.04
CA TYR A 10 -3.93 -2.86 -6.42
C TYR A 10 -4.58 -2.72 -7.81
N CYS A 11 -5.31 -1.63 -8.04
CA CYS A 11 -6.12 -1.43 -9.25
C CYS A 11 -5.54 -0.39 -10.21
N ASP A 12 -4.42 0.24 -9.85
CA ASP A 12 -3.74 1.28 -10.63
C ASP A 12 -4.56 2.54 -10.91
N ARG A 13 -5.66 2.78 -10.19
CA ARG A 13 -6.42 4.03 -10.26
C ARG A 13 -5.55 5.21 -9.81
N ASP A 14 -5.66 6.34 -10.50
CA ASP A 14 -4.96 7.57 -10.13
C ASP A 14 -5.44 8.10 -8.76
N LEU A 15 -4.46 8.50 -7.94
CA LEU A 15 -4.63 9.06 -6.60
C LEU A 15 -3.76 10.32 -6.48
N PRO A 16 -4.19 11.44 -7.09
CA PRO A 16 -3.43 12.69 -7.07
C PRO A 16 -3.16 13.18 -5.64
N PRO A 17 -2.21 14.11 -5.43
CA PRO A 17 -1.74 14.48 -4.09
C PRO A 17 -2.83 14.99 -3.15
N ASP A 18 -3.91 15.54 -3.70
CA ASP A 18 -5.11 16.08 -3.04
C ASP A 18 -6.31 15.11 -3.04
N SER A 19 -6.14 13.88 -3.51
CA SER A 19 -7.21 12.88 -3.57
C SER A 19 -7.75 12.53 -2.17
N PRO A 20 -9.08 12.68 -1.91
CA PRO A 20 -9.70 12.24 -0.66
C PRO A 20 -9.85 10.71 -0.57
N ASP A 21 -9.71 10.02 -1.71
CA ASP A 21 -9.88 8.57 -1.81
C ASP A 21 -8.60 7.80 -1.51
N ALA A 22 -7.47 8.49 -1.37
CA ALA A 22 -6.21 7.84 -1.03
C ALA A 22 -6.21 7.37 0.43
N ARG A 23 -5.83 6.11 0.62
CA ARG A 23 -5.59 5.48 1.91
C ARG A 23 -4.13 5.08 2.01
N ILE A 24 -3.55 5.19 3.20
CA ILE A 24 -2.13 4.95 3.44
C ILE A 24 -1.91 4.16 4.74
N CYS A 25 -0.92 3.27 4.74
CA CYS A 25 -0.44 2.58 5.94
C CYS A 25 0.89 3.18 6.44
N SER A 26 1.41 2.71 7.58
CA SER A 26 2.67 3.20 8.17
C SER A 26 3.91 2.98 7.29
N TYR A 27 3.86 2.06 6.33
CA TYR A 27 4.92 1.79 5.35
C TYR A 27 4.70 2.53 4.02
N GLU A 28 3.81 3.53 4.00
CA GLU A 28 3.47 4.34 2.84
C GLU A 28 2.88 3.55 1.65
N CYS A 29 2.36 2.34 1.89
CA CYS A 29 1.60 1.63 0.85
C CYS A 29 0.28 2.37 0.61
N THR A 30 -0.03 2.66 -0.65
CA THR A 30 -1.13 3.54 -1.05
C THR A 30 -2.18 2.77 -1.86
N PHE A 31 -3.44 2.86 -1.42
CA PHE A 31 -4.58 2.22 -2.07
C PHE A 31 -5.77 3.17 -2.12
N CYS A 32 -6.71 2.97 -3.05
CA CYS A 32 -7.96 3.74 -3.06
C CYS A 32 -8.93 3.21 -1.99
N ALA A 33 -9.85 4.07 -1.54
CA ALA A 33 -10.90 3.75 -0.59
C ALA A 33 -11.68 2.49 -0.99
N ASP A 34 -12.10 2.39 -2.25
CA ASP A 34 -12.82 1.23 -2.79
C ASP A 34 -12.06 -0.08 -2.55
N CYS A 35 -10.76 -0.13 -2.87
CA CYS A 35 -9.95 -1.34 -2.66
C CYS A 35 -9.77 -1.63 -1.17
N VAL A 36 -9.58 -0.62 -0.34
CA VAL A 36 -9.47 -0.79 1.12
C VAL A 36 -10.74 -1.36 1.71
N GLU A 37 -11.90 -0.91 1.26
CA GLU A 37 -13.21 -1.31 1.80
C GLU A 37 -13.68 -2.66 1.26
N THR A 38 -13.48 -2.94 -0.03
CA THR A 38 -14.13 -4.08 -0.70
C THR A 38 -13.20 -5.26 -1.01
N VAL A 39 -11.89 -5.01 -1.14
CA VAL A 39 -10.91 -6.04 -1.54
C VAL A 39 -9.98 -6.39 -0.40
N LEU A 40 -9.53 -5.38 0.34
CA LEU A 40 -8.49 -5.50 1.36
C LEU A 40 -9.07 -5.53 2.78
N PHE A 41 -10.33 -5.12 2.98
CA PHE A 41 -11.02 -5.14 4.27
C PHE A 41 -10.21 -4.51 5.41
N ASP A 42 -9.65 -3.32 5.16
CA ASP A 42 -8.73 -2.61 6.07
C ASP A 42 -7.47 -3.41 6.46
N VAL A 43 -7.00 -4.32 5.60
CA VAL A 43 -5.73 -5.04 5.79
C VAL A 43 -4.76 -4.68 4.68
N CYS A 44 -3.63 -4.07 5.04
CA CYS A 44 -2.55 -3.83 4.11
C CYS A 44 -1.97 -5.16 3.62
N PRO A 45 -2.01 -5.46 2.30
CA PRO A 45 -1.57 -6.75 1.78
C PRO A 45 -0.05 -6.94 1.86
N ASN A 46 0.70 -5.88 2.19
CA ASN A 46 2.16 -5.92 2.33
C ASN A 46 2.62 -6.10 3.79
N CYS A 47 1.85 -5.66 4.79
CA CYS A 47 2.28 -5.67 6.20
C CYS A 47 1.24 -6.16 7.21
N GLY A 48 -0.02 -6.34 6.82
CA GLY A 48 -1.10 -6.76 7.71
C GLY A 48 -1.67 -5.65 8.63
N GLY A 49 -1.13 -4.43 8.59
CA GLY A 49 -1.67 -3.29 9.33
C GLY A 49 -2.86 -2.62 8.63
N GLY A 50 -3.60 -1.78 9.36
CA GLY A 50 -4.74 -1.03 8.82
C GLY A 50 -4.37 0.21 8.01
N PHE A 51 -5.40 0.92 7.55
CA PHE A 51 -5.28 2.14 6.75
C PHE A 51 -5.92 3.36 7.40
N VAL A 52 -5.41 4.53 7.03
CA VAL A 52 -6.04 5.83 7.32
C VAL A 52 -6.11 6.67 6.05
N PRO A 53 -6.94 7.73 5.99
CA PRO A 53 -6.88 8.71 4.91
C PRO A 53 -5.48 9.29 4.74
N ARG A 54 -4.98 9.34 3.50
CA ARG A 54 -3.65 9.90 3.21
C ARG A 54 -3.66 11.41 3.49
N PRO A 55 -2.76 11.94 4.34
CA PRO A 55 -2.67 13.37 4.55
C PRO A 55 -2.40 14.13 3.24
N ILE A 56 -3.12 15.23 3.03
CA ILE A 56 -2.96 16.10 1.86
C ILE A 56 -1.83 17.09 2.13
N ARG A 57 -0.86 17.16 1.22
CA ARG A 57 0.18 18.20 1.26
C ARG A 57 -0.42 19.51 0.74
N PRO A 58 -0.34 20.62 1.51
CA PRO A 58 -0.87 21.91 1.06
C PRO A 58 -0.21 22.39 -0.24
N SER A 59 -1.02 22.97 -1.13
CA SER A 59 -0.51 23.69 -2.31
C SER A 59 0.12 25.03 -1.93
N THR A 60 -0.44 25.73 -0.93
CA THR A 60 0.07 27.02 -0.44
C THR A 60 1.21 26.85 0.56
N GLU A 61 2.33 27.55 0.31
CA GLU A 61 3.48 27.66 1.21
C GLU A 61 3.16 28.56 2.40
N ARG A 62 2.49 28.02 3.43
CA ARG A 62 2.17 28.75 4.67
C ARG A 62 3.39 28.93 5.59
N ARG A 63 4.37 28.03 5.46
CA ARG A 63 5.68 28.12 6.08
C ARG A 63 6.74 27.97 4.98
N PRO A 64 7.84 28.75 5.01
CA PRO A 64 8.89 28.65 4.01
C PRO A 64 9.41 27.21 3.86
N GLY A 65 9.57 26.77 2.62
CA GLY A 65 10.02 25.45 2.21
C GLY A 65 8.97 24.35 2.20
N VAL A 66 7.74 24.56 2.69
CA VAL A 66 6.76 23.48 2.93
C VAL A 66 5.47 23.69 2.13
N SER A 67 5.44 23.13 0.93
CA SER A 67 4.27 23.07 0.04
C SER A 67 4.48 22.04 -1.07
N LEU A 68 3.44 21.71 -1.84
CA LEU A 68 3.58 20.89 -3.05
C LEU A 68 4.52 21.51 -4.09
N ALA A 69 4.58 22.84 -4.21
CA ALA A 69 5.47 23.52 -5.15
C ALA A 69 6.96 23.39 -4.77
N ARG A 70 7.27 23.30 -3.48
CA ARG A 70 8.64 23.12 -2.96
C ARG A 70 9.03 21.66 -2.79
N GLN A 71 8.05 20.83 -2.43
CA GLN A 71 8.19 19.43 -2.08
C GLN A 71 7.16 18.63 -2.90
N PRO A 72 7.45 18.35 -4.18
CA PRO A 72 6.50 17.72 -5.08
C PRO A 72 6.10 16.33 -4.60
N ALA A 73 4.91 15.90 -5.02
CA ALA A 73 4.52 14.50 -4.90
C ALA A 73 5.31 13.64 -5.88
N SER A 74 5.38 12.35 -5.60
CA SER A 74 6.01 11.37 -6.49
C SER A 74 5.19 11.16 -7.75
N ASP A 75 5.88 11.01 -8.87
CA ASP A 75 5.38 10.57 -10.17
C ASP A 75 5.58 9.05 -10.40
N GLU A 76 6.27 8.38 -9.48
CA GLU A 76 6.57 6.95 -9.55
C GLU A 76 5.35 6.12 -9.16
N ARG A 77 4.78 5.41 -10.14
CA ARG A 77 3.70 4.45 -9.89
C ARG A 77 4.24 3.21 -9.19
N VAL A 78 3.53 2.74 -8.18
CA VAL A 78 3.86 1.51 -7.46
C VAL A 78 2.78 0.47 -7.69
N ARG A 79 3.18 -0.81 -7.72
CA ARG A 79 2.28 -1.95 -7.93
C ARG A 79 2.42 -2.92 -6.75
N LEU A 80 1.41 -3.77 -6.58
CA LEU A 80 1.47 -4.86 -5.62
C LEU A 80 2.75 -5.69 -5.79
N LYS A 81 3.35 -6.04 -4.65
CA LYS A 81 4.50 -6.95 -4.57
C LYS A 81 4.10 -8.42 -4.76
N TYR A 82 2.85 -8.74 -4.46
CA TYR A 82 2.31 -10.09 -4.41
C TYR A 82 1.18 -10.29 -5.43
N GLY A 83 0.98 -11.53 -5.87
CA GLY A 83 -0.10 -11.86 -6.81
C GLY A 83 -1.49 -11.67 -6.17
N ARG A 84 -2.53 -11.42 -6.99
CA ARG A 84 -3.89 -11.16 -6.48
C ARG A 84 -4.46 -12.28 -5.61
N SER A 85 -4.17 -13.54 -5.96
CA SER A 85 -4.61 -14.71 -5.19
C SER A 85 -3.93 -14.80 -3.82
N GLU A 86 -2.62 -14.54 -3.78
CA GLU A 86 -1.81 -14.48 -2.55
C GLU A 86 -2.29 -13.35 -1.64
N VAL A 87 -2.51 -12.16 -2.20
CA VAL A 87 -3.09 -11.01 -1.49
C VAL A 87 -4.44 -11.38 -0.88
N ALA A 88 -5.34 -12.00 -1.66
CA ALA A 88 -6.65 -12.39 -1.16
C ALA A 88 -6.56 -13.44 -0.04
N ALA A 89 -5.60 -14.38 -0.12
CA ALA A 89 -5.37 -15.36 0.93
C ALA A 89 -4.85 -14.70 2.22
N PHE A 90 -3.88 -13.80 2.09
CA PHE A 90 -3.32 -13.05 3.21
C PHE A 90 -4.39 -12.20 3.93
N VAL A 91 -5.16 -11.42 3.17
CA VAL A 91 -6.24 -10.59 3.71
C VAL A 91 -7.26 -11.43 4.46
N ARG A 92 -7.71 -12.56 3.90
CA ARG A 92 -8.65 -13.46 4.58
C ARG A 92 -8.11 -14.01 5.91
N ALA A 93 -6.81 -14.25 6.01
CA ALA A 93 -6.19 -14.76 7.23
C ALA A 93 -6.05 -13.71 8.34
N VAL A 94 -6.06 -12.42 7.98
CA VAL A 94 -5.69 -11.32 8.90
C VAL A 94 -6.86 -10.37 9.20
N ARG A 95 -7.88 -10.26 8.34
CA ARG A 95 -8.97 -9.26 8.45
C ARG A 95 -9.75 -9.25 9.76
N ASP A 96 -9.77 -10.36 10.48
CA ASP A 96 -10.47 -10.48 11.76
C ASP A 96 -9.58 -10.07 12.96
N ILE A 97 -8.32 -9.70 12.70
CA ILE A 97 -7.39 -9.17 13.69
C ILE A 97 -7.50 -7.63 13.68
N PRO A 98 -7.94 -7.00 14.77
CA PRO A 98 -8.01 -5.54 14.83
C PRO A 98 -6.63 -4.91 14.63
N PRO A 99 -6.49 -3.85 13.82
CA PRO A 99 -5.19 -3.24 13.55
C PRO A 99 -4.47 -2.72 14.82
N GLN A 100 -5.23 -2.28 15.83
CA GLN A 100 -4.71 -1.90 17.14
C GLN A 100 -4.23 -3.08 18.01
N ALA A 101 -4.68 -4.31 17.71
CA ALA A 101 -4.32 -5.51 18.46
C ALA A 101 -2.99 -6.14 18.00
N GLY A 102 -2.44 -5.71 16.85
CA GLY A 102 -1.20 -6.22 16.27
C GLY A 102 0.05 -6.02 17.14
N SER A 103 0.03 -5.08 18.10
CA SER A 103 1.12 -4.92 19.09
C SER A 103 1.08 -5.95 20.23
N ALA A 104 -0.04 -6.67 20.39
CA ALA A 104 -0.29 -7.55 21.55
C ALA A 104 -0.55 -9.03 21.16
N SER A 105 -0.78 -9.34 19.88
CA SER A 105 -1.15 -10.70 19.45
C SER A 105 0.06 -11.64 19.41
N ARG A 106 0.19 -12.50 20.42
CA ARG A 106 1.13 -13.61 20.44
C ARG A 106 0.68 -14.65 19.43
N ARG A 107 1.32 -14.66 18.25
CA ARG A 107 1.17 -15.62 17.13
C ARG A 107 -0.09 -15.42 16.26
N ALA A 108 -0.02 -14.50 15.32
CA ALA A 108 -0.67 -14.74 14.03
C ALA A 108 -0.04 -16.00 13.40
N PRO A 109 -0.81 -16.90 12.75
CA PRO A 109 -0.24 -18.05 12.05
C PRO A 109 0.75 -17.54 11.01
N ALA A 110 1.95 -18.13 10.97
CA ALA A 110 2.92 -17.85 9.93
C ALA A 110 2.27 -18.17 8.57
N ILE A 111 1.94 -17.14 7.80
CA ILE A 111 1.46 -17.32 6.44
C ILE A 111 2.68 -17.73 5.63
N SER A 112 2.85 -19.04 5.46
CA SER A 112 3.92 -19.59 4.63
C SER A 112 3.83 -18.98 3.23
N PRO A 113 4.94 -18.50 2.64
CA PRO A 113 4.94 -17.99 1.27
C PRO A 113 4.78 -19.17 0.31
N THR A 114 3.55 -19.66 0.14
CA THR A 114 3.25 -20.61 -0.93
C THR A 114 3.20 -19.81 -2.23
N GLY A 115 4.31 -19.79 -2.96
CA GLY A 115 4.35 -19.32 -4.34
C GLY A 115 5.31 -18.17 -4.61
N ARG A 116 6.60 -18.33 -4.28
CA ARG A 116 7.60 -17.75 -5.18
C ARG A 116 7.48 -18.50 -6.50
N ASP A 117 6.75 -17.91 -7.44
CA ASP A 117 6.75 -18.35 -8.82
C ASP A 117 8.20 -18.28 -9.35
N GLU A 118 8.86 -19.44 -9.41
CA GLU A 118 10.21 -19.60 -9.97
C GLU A 118 10.31 -19.12 -11.43
N SER A 119 9.19 -18.91 -12.12
CA SER A 119 9.15 -18.39 -13.49
C SER A 119 9.71 -16.96 -13.62
N SER A 120 9.73 -16.18 -12.53
CA SER A 120 10.28 -14.81 -12.55
C SER A 120 11.82 -14.77 -12.53
N ARG A 121 12.50 -15.84 -12.08
CA ARG A 121 13.97 -15.90 -12.10
C ARG A 121 14.51 -16.36 -13.45
N ALA A 122 13.76 -17.17 -14.19
CA ALA A 122 14.15 -17.62 -15.52
C ALA A 122 14.27 -16.48 -16.54
N ALA A 123 13.44 -15.43 -16.42
CA ALA A 123 13.44 -14.30 -17.36
C ALA A 123 14.66 -13.37 -17.25
N ARG A 124 15.45 -13.44 -16.16
CA ARG A 124 16.66 -12.62 -15.98
C ARG A 124 17.97 -13.35 -16.33
N ALA A 125 17.94 -14.65 -16.59
CA ALA A 125 19.13 -15.46 -16.89
C ALA A 125 19.34 -15.72 -18.40
N ALA A 126 18.46 -15.22 -19.27
CA ALA A 126 18.53 -15.40 -20.73
C ALA A 126 18.89 -14.11 -21.49
N ALA A 127 19.41 -13.10 -20.80
CA ALA A 127 19.75 -11.79 -21.35
C ALA A 127 21.19 -11.35 -21.04
N GLU A 128 22.10 -12.31 -20.87
CA GLU A 128 23.56 -12.11 -20.87
C GLU A 128 24.23 -13.12 -21.80
#